data_AF-A0A8X6H315-F1
#
_entry.id   AF-A0A8X6H315-F1
#
_cell.length_a   1.000
_cell.length_b   1.000
_cell.length_c   1.000
_cell.angle_alpha   90.00
_cell.angle_beta   90.00
_cell.angle_gamma   90.00
#
_symmetry.space_group_name_H-M   'P 1'
#
loop_
_entity.id
_entity.type
_entity.pdbx_description
1 polymer ?
#
loop_
_entity_poly.entity_id
_entity_poly.type
_entity_poly.pdbx_seq_one_letter_code
_entity_poly.pdbx_strand_id
1 'polypeptide(L)'
;MIQVGKYLGKRLLTSGRNIVEEVSQGKSFRNAERDQLRQSGREITTDILRKLKGGGIRKEASQKNFLRAGLFYKDTVEEFDDTDLTATGKNLGLKERFDHVKEGKIFDMCGILHTDLGTQPRLLISGTTIRCDVSSSILVGHEKALGQSLVQMPFTRIETNTFTLSSGLKSVIIPNAVNGILPSRMILGLVSNSAFNGDFQRNHFDFKNYNLSYISLSENGVQITMSAYTPSYKNNLFARNYLSLFTDLAQNNTNVTREEYKNNTCLYAFDLT
;
A
#
# COMPACT_ATOMS: atom_id res chain seq x y z
N MET A 1 18.21 -36.20 17.52
CA MET A 1 19.60 -36.69 17.65
C MET A 1 19.81 -38.17 17.27
N ILE A 2 18.77 -39.00 17.12
CA ILE A 2 18.89 -40.48 16.96
C ILE A 2 19.41 -40.94 15.57
N GLN A 3 19.47 -40.07 14.56
CA GLN A 3 19.78 -40.46 13.17
C GLN A 3 21.29 -40.53 12.84
N VAL A 4 22.13 -39.79 13.59
CA VAL A 4 23.59 -39.68 13.31
C VAL A 4 24.32 -40.96 13.73
N GLY A 5 23.97 -41.53 14.90
CA GLY A 5 24.56 -42.77 15.39
C GLY A 5 24.26 -43.97 14.50
N LYS A 6 23.03 -44.09 13.97
CA LYS A 6 22.67 -45.16 13.02
C LYS A 6 23.42 -45.06 11.69
N TYR A 7 23.68 -43.84 11.21
CA TYR A 7 24.42 -43.61 9.96
C TYR A 7 25.90 -43.94 10.11
N LEU A 8 26.56 -43.48 11.19
CA LEU A 8 27.95 -43.82 11.46
C LEU A 8 28.13 -45.33 11.68
N GLY A 9 27.24 -45.98 12.44
CA GLY A 9 27.32 -47.42 12.71
C GLY A 9 27.24 -48.28 11.46
N LYS A 10 26.32 -47.96 10.52
CA LYS A 10 26.24 -48.69 9.24
C LYS A 10 27.51 -48.53 8.40
N ARG A 11 28.11 -47.33 8.37
CA ARG A 11 29.33 -47.05 7.59
C ARG A 11 30.58 -47.71 8.15
N LEU A 12 30.68 -47.81 9.48
CA LEU A 12 31.73 -48.57 10.16
C LEU A 12 31.66 -50.06 9.83
N LEU A 13 30.47 -50.66 9.86
CA LEU A 13 30.27 -52.08 9.53
C LEU A 13 30.62 -52.40 8.08
N THR A 14 30.22 -51.56 7.12
CA THR A 14 30.60 -51.76 5.71
C THR A 14 32.10 -51.58 5.48
N SER A 15 32.74 -50.64 6.20
CA SER A 15 34.19 -50.44 6.09
C SER A 15 34.95 -51.63 6.67
N GLY A 16 34.52 -52.17 7.83
CA GLY A 16 35.10 -53.37 8.41
C GLY A 16 34.98 -54.59 7.49
N ARG A 17 33.84 -54.78 6.83
CA ARG A 17 33.65 -55.87 5.86
C ARG A 17 34.60 -55.76 4.67
N ASN A 18 34.73 -54.58 4.09
CA ASN A 18 35.60 -54.36 2.93
C ASN A 18 37.09 -54.55 3.28
N ILE A 19 37.52 -54.16 4.49
CA ILE A 19 38.90 -54.40 4.95
C ILE A 19 39.19 -55.91 5.01
N VAL A 20 38.26 -56.71 5.55
CA VAL A 20 38.43 -58.16 5.64
C VAL A 20 38.45 -58.81 4.24
N GLU A 21 37.62 -58.33 3.31
CA GLU A 21 37.63 -58.79 1.91
C GLU A 21 38.91 -58.41 1.16
N GLU A 22 39.47 -57.21 1.39
CA GLU A 22 40.73 -56.79 0.77
C GLU A 22 41.95 -57.53 1.32
N VAL A 23 41.92 -57.89 2.61
CA VAL A 23 42.99 -58.66 3.26
C VAL A 23 42.94 -60.12 2.85
N SER A 24 41.74 -60.69 2.64
CA SER A 24 41.61 -62.06 2.11
C SER A 24 42.07 -62.16 0.66
N GLN A 25 42.07 -61.06 -0.09
CA GLN A 25 42.64 -60.94 -1.44
C GLN A 25 44.17 -60.69 -1.44
N GLY A 26 44.84 -60.78 -0.28
CA GLY A 26 46.30 -60.74 -0.17
C GLY A 26 46.90 -59.36 0.09
N LYS A 27 46.09 -58.32 0.33
CA LYS A 27 46.62 -57.01 0.77
C LYS A 27 47.01 -57.05 2.24
N SER A 28 48.09 -56.35 2.60
CA SER A 28 48.45 -56.13 4.01
C SER A 28 47.33 -55.36 4.73
N PHE A 29 46.94 -55.84 5.91
CA PHE A 29 45.90 -55.23 6.76
C PHE A 29 46.11 -53.73 6.95
N ARG A 30 47.34 -53.28 7.20
CA ARG A 30 47.66 -51.86 7.41
C ARG A 30 47.40 -51.01 6.17
N ASN A 31 47.57 -51.56 4.97
CA ASN A 31 47.33 -50.83 3.72
C ASN A 31 45.83 -50.79 3.39
N ALA A 32 45.12 -51.91 3.53
CA ALA A 32 43.67 -51.98 3.33
C ALA A 32 42.90 -51.07 4.30
N GLU A 33 43.29 -51.05 5.59
CA GLU A 33 42.69 -50.17 6.58
C GLU A 33 42.92 -48.68 6.25
N ARG A 34 44.13 -48.33 5.82
CA ARG A 34 44.49 -46.95 5.45
C ARG A 34 43.70 -46.44 4.24
N ASP A 35 43.51 -47.28 3.24
CA ASP A 35 42.77 -46.92 2.02
C ASP A 35 41.27 -46.81 2.32
N GLN A 36 40.71 -47.72 3.10
CA GLN A 36 39.31 -47.69 3.49
C GLN A 36 38.96 -46.50 4.40
N LEU A 37 39.85 -46.13 5.32
CA LEU A 37 39.72 -44.92 6.15
C LEU A 37 39.72 -43.65 5.29
N ARG A 38 40.57 -43.58 4.26
CA ARG A 38 40.61 -42.45 3.33
C ARG A 38 39.36 -42.36 2.47
N GLN A 39 38.85 -43.50 2.01
CA GLN A 39 37.64 -43.54 1.19
C GLN A 39 36.39 -43.19 2.01
N SER A 40 36.21 -43.79 3.18
CA SER A 40 35.10 -43.48 4.08
C SER A 40 35.13 -42.02 4.55
N GLY A 41 36.32 -41.46 4.84
CA GLY A 41 36.50 -40.05 5.18
C GLY A 41 36.07 -39.11 4.05
N ARG A 42 36.44 -39.42 2.79
CA ARG A 42 36.00 -38.64 1.61
C ARG A 42 34.49 -38.76 1.38
N GLU A 43 33.91 -39.94 1.53
CA GLU A 43 32.46 -40.14 1.38
C GLU A 43 31.65 -39.41 2.46
N ILE A 44 32.08 -39.46 3.72
CA ILE A 44 31.43 -38.72 4.82
C ILE A 44 31.53 -37.21 4.57
N THR A 45 32.70 -36.72 4.16
CA THR A 45 32.92 -35.30 3.87
C THR A 45 32.06 -34.83 2.69
N THR A 46 31.95 -35.64 1.63
CA THR A 46 31.11 -35.32 0.46
C THR A 46 29.62 -35.41 0.77
N ASP A 47 29.16 -36.36 1.60
CA ASP A 47 27.76 -36.44 2.06
C ASP A 47 27.40 -35.27 2.99
N ILE A 48 28.29 -34.86 3.88
CA ILE A 48 28.11 -33.68 4.75
C ILE A 48 28.06 -32.42 3.90
N LEU A 49 29.00 -32.25 2.96
CA LEU A 49 29.00 -31.13 2.01
C LEU A 49 27.75 -31.12 1.14
N ARG A 50 27.24 -32.28 0.70
CA ARG A 50 25.98 -32.38 -0.06
C ARG A 50 24.77 -31.97 0.79
N LYS A 51 24.73 -32.38 2.07
CA LYS A 51 23.66 -31.96 3.01
C LYS A 51 23.72 -30.46 3.33
N LEU A 52 24.92 -29.89 3.43
CA LEU A 52 25.12 -28.46 3.63
C LEU A 52 24.78 -27.65 2.36
N LYS A 53 25.18 -28.11 1.17
CA LYS A 53 24.80 -27.52 -0.12
C LYS A 53 23.31 -27.72 -0.46
N GLY A 54 22.67 -28.77 0.07
CA GLY A 54 21.23 -29.04 -0.05
C GLY A 54 20.32 -28.05 0.70
N GLY A 55 20.87 -27.01 1.34
CA GLY A 55 20.11 -25.93 1.96
C GLY A 55 19.20 -25.16 0.99
N GLY A 56 19.42 -25.24 -0.32
CA GLY A 56 18.53 -24.68 -1.35
C GLY A 56 17.13 -25.30 -1.36
N ILE A 57 17.04 -26.63 -1.23
CA ILE A 57 15.75 -27.35 -1.27
C ILE A 57 14.89 -27.02 -0.05
N ARG A 58 15.50 -26.83 1.13
CA ARG A 58 14.78 -26.41 2.34
C ARG A 58 14.31 -24.96 2.29
N LYS A 59 15.08 -24.06 1.68
CA LYS A 59 14.65 -22.66 1.50
C LYS A 59 13.46 -22.56 0.55
N GLU A 60 13.47 -23.25 -0.59
CA GLU A 60 12.32 -23.26 -1.51
C GLU A 60 11.07 -23.92 -0.88
N ALA A 61 11.22 -25.03 -0.16
CA ALA A 61 10.09 -25.66 0.53
C ALA A 61 9.52 -24.76 1.64
N SER A 62 10.38 -24.08 2.41
CA SER A 62 9.96 -23.14 3.44
C SER A 62 9.31 -21.88 2.86
N GLN A 63 9.82 -21.35 1.74
CA GLN A 63 9.22 -20.22 1.02
C GLN A 63 7.86 -20.62 0.44
N LYS A 64 7.74 -21.81 -0.15
CA LYS A 64 6.46 -22.36 -0.62
C LYS A 64 5.46 -22.51 0.53
N ASN A 65 5.89 -22.92 1.72
CA ASN A 65 5.00 -23.02 2.88
C ASN A 65 4.52 -21.65 3.38
N PHE A 66 5.41 -20.66 3.45
CA PHE A 66 5.02 -19.30 3.85
C PHE A 66 4.08 -18.65 2.83
N LEU A 67 4.40 -18.75 1.53
CA LEU A 67 3.56 -18.22 0.46
C LEU A 67 2.18 -18.91 0.41
N ARG A 68 2.13 -20.23 0.65
CA ARG A 68 0.88 -20.97 0.75
C ARG A 68 0.02 -20.56 1.95
N ALA A 69 0.63 -20.12 3.05
CA ALA A 69 -0.11 -19.58 4.20
C ALA A 69 -0.84 -18.26 3.88
N GLY A 70 -0.39 -17.52 2.85
CA GLY A 70 -1.09 -16.37 2.28
C GLY A 70 -1.94 -16.70 1.05
N LEU A 71 -2.26 -17.98 0.80
CA LEU A 71 -2.96 -18.47 -0.39
C LEU A 71 -2.33 -18.05 -1.72
N PHE A 72 -1.01 -17.87 -1.76
CA PHE A 72 -0.31 -17.60 -3.01
C PHE A 72 -0.05 -18.89 -3.78
N TYR A 73 -0.70 -19.01 -4.95
CA TYR A 73 -0.50 -20.05 -5.94
C TYR A 73 -0.09 -19.40 -7.26
N LYS A 74 0.89 -19.97 -7.95
CA LYS A 74 1.30 -19.45 -9.26
C LYS A 74 0.21 -19.73 -10.28
N ASP A 75 -0.27 -18.68 -10.92
CA ASP A 75 -1.22 -18.80 -12.03
C ASP A 75 -0.50 -19.27 -13.31
N THR A 76 -1.27 -19.79 -14.27
CA THR A 76 -0.74 -20.24 -15.56
C THR A 76 -0.42 -19.02 -16.44
N VAL A 77 0.71 -19.07 -17.15
CA VAL A 77 1.17 -17.98 -18.03
C VAL A 77 0.12 -17.71 -19.11
N GLU A 78 -0.21 -16.42 -19.36
CA GLU A 78 -1.21 -15.95 -20.35
C GLU A 78 -2.68 -16.34 -20.07
N GLU A 79 -2.94 -16.97 -18.92
CA GLU A 79 -4.25 -17.50 -18.55
C GLU A 79 -4.77 -16.84 -17.25
N PHE A 80 -4.25 -15.66 -16.88
CA PHE A 80 -4.59 -14.99 -15.62
C PHE A 80 -6.07 -14.55 -15.56
N ASP A 81 -6.60 -14.08 -16.69
CA ASP A 81 -7.98 -13.60 -16.81
C ASP A 81 -9.01 -14.73 -16.97
N ASP A 82 -8.57 -15.99 -17.03
CA ASP A 82 -9.48 -17.13 -17.09
C ASP A 82 -10.16 -17.32 -15.71
N THR A 83 -11.46 -17.05 -15.68
CA THR A 83 -12.32 -17.18 -14.50
C THR A 83 -13.02 -18.55 -14.41
N ASP A 84 -12.76 -19.47 -15.34
CA ASP A 84 -13.39 -20.79 -15.33
C ASP A 84 -12.83 -21.67 -14.19
N LEU A 85 -13.74 -22.18 -13.36
CA LEU A 85 -13.46 -22.98 -12.17
C LEU A 85 -13.68 -24.48 -12.40
N THR A 86 -14.06 -24.87 -13.61
CA THR A 86 -14.34 -26.27 -13.98
C THR A 86 -13.05 -27.05 -14.28
N ALA A 87 -13.18 -28.34 -14.61
CA ALA A 87 -12.03 -29.18 -14.96
C ALA A 87 -11.26 -28.70 -16.21
N THR A 88 -11.89 -27.85 -17.03
CA THR A 88 -11.32 -27.22 -18.24
C THR A 88 -10.68 -25.86 -18.00
N GLY A 89 -10.81 -25.30 -16.78
CA GLY A 89 -10.19 -24.03 -16.41
C GLY A 89 -8.66 -24.11 -16.51
N LYS A 90 -8.08 -23.11 -17.15
CA LYS A 90 -6.67 -23.09 -17.53
C LYS A 90 -5.81 -22.39 -16.49
N ASN A 91 -6.42 -21.56 -15.64
CA ASN A 91 -5.78 -20.98 -14.46
C ASN A 91 -5.74 -21.97 -13.27
N LEU A 92 -4.64 -22.72 -13.19
CA LEU A 92 -4.45 -23.71 -12.11
C LEU A 92 -4.32 -23.05 -10.73
N GLY A 93 -3.76 -21.85 -10.65
CA GLY A 93 -3.59 -21.12 -9.39
C GLY A 93 -4.92 -20.65 -8.80
N LEU A 94 -5.83 -20.17 -9.66
CA LEU A 94 -7.20 -19.83 -9.26
C LEU A 94 -7.97 -21.04 -8.76
N LYS A 95 -7.82 -22.19 -9.43
CA LYS A 95 -8.49 -23.44 -9.03
C LYS A 95 -8.09 -23.91 -7.64
N GLU A 96 -6.79 -23.91 -7.33
CA GLU A 96 -6.27 -24.28 -6.00
C GLU A 96 -6.81 -23.34 -4.91
N ARG A 97 -6.88 -22.02 -5.18
CA ARG A 97 -7.51 -21.05 -4.26
C ARG A 97 -8.99 -21.32 -4.08
N PHE A 98 -9.71 -21.60 -5.17
CA PHE A 98 -11.14 -21.89 -5.14
C PHE A 98 -11.44 -23.19 -4.38
N ASP A 99 -10.68 -24.26 -4.61
CA ASP A 99 -10.84 -25.54 -3.91
C ASP A 99 -10.62 -25.41 -2.39
N HIS A 100 -9.82 -24.44 -1.97
CA HIS A 100 -9.59 -24.13 -0.55
C HIS A 100 -10.79 -23.40 0.09
N VAL A 101 -11.49 -22.55 -0.67
CA VAL A 101 -12.55 -21.65 -0.15
C VAL A 101 -13.97 -22.13 -0.49
N LYS A 102 -14.13 -23.07 -1.44
CA LYS A 102 -15.44 -23.58 -1.87
C LYS A 102 -16.27 -24.10 -0.70
N GLU A 103 -17.59 -24.05 -0.87
CA GLU A 103 -18.58 -24.47 0.14
C GLU A 103 -18.60 -23.58 1.40
N GLY A 104 -18.01 -22.37 1.33
CA GLY A 104 -18.00 -21.42 2.44
C GLY A 104 -17.09 -21.83 3.59
N LYS A 105 -16.02 -22.59 3.29
CA LYS A 105 -15.03 -22.99 4.29
C LYS A 105 -14.35 -21.76 4.88
N ILE A 106 -14.27 -21.72 6.20
CA ILE A 106 -13.51 -20.71 6.93
C ILE A 106 -12.02 -21.03 6.71
N PHE A 107 -11.25 -20.02 6.29
CA PHE A 107 -9.82 -20.14 6.06
C PHE A 107 -9.09 -19.00 6.76
N ASP A 108 -7.91 -19.29 7.29
CA ASP A 108 -7.03 -18.32 7.92
C ASP A 108 -5.85 -18.02 6.98
N MET A 109 -5.58 -16.75 6.73
CA MET A 109 -4.41 -16.31 5.97
C MET A 109 -3.37 -15.69 6.91
N CYS A 110 -2.14 -16.17 6.82
CA CYS A 110 -1.00 -15.63 7.55
C CYS A 110 0.02 -15.10 6.55
N GLY A 111 0.23 -13.79 6.53
CA GLY A 111 1.17 -13.15 5.64
C GLY A 111 1.64 -11.80 6.16
N ILE A 112 2.68 -11.26 5.53
CA ILE A 112 3.05 -9.87 5.73
C ILE A 112 1.95 -9.03 5.05
N LEU A 113 1.43 -8.02 5.76
CA LEU A 113 0.54 -7.04 5.15
C LEU A 113 1.31 -6.32 4.04
N HIS A 114 0.97 -6.59 2.78
CA HIS A 114 1.63 -5.95 1.63
C HIS A 114 1.30 -4.46 1.50
N THR A 115 0.24 -4.01 2.18
CA THR A 115 -0.22 -2.62 2.23
C THR A 115 -0.75 -2.34 3.63
N ASP A 116 -0.45 -1.17 4.20
CA ASP A 116 -1.02 -0.71 5.46
C ASP A 116 -2.55 -0.58 5.32
N LEU A 117 -3.31 -1.22 6.22
CA LEU A 117 -4.77 -1.17 6.28
C LEU A 117 -5.31 0.27 6.31
N GLY A 118 -4.54 1.23 6.86
CA GLY A 118 -4.89 2.65 6.88
C GLY A 118 -4.73 3.37 5.54
N THR A 119 -4.01 2.79 4.58
CA THR A 119 -3.70 3.40 3.27
C THR A 119 -4.34 2.67 2.09
N GLN A 120 -5.12 1.62 2.35
CA GLN A 120 -5.73 0.86 1.25
C GLN A 120 -6.85 1.69 0.57
N PRO A 121 -6.90 1.71 -0.78
CA PRO A 121 -7.89 2.49 -1.52
C PRO A 121 -9.28 1.82 -1.58
N ARG A 122 -9.44 0.62 -1.01
CA ARG A 122 -10.69 -0.16 -1.08
C ARG A 122 -11.31 -0.29 0.31
N LEU A 123 -12.62 -0.12 0.38
CA LEU A 123 -13.40 -0.32 1.61
C LEU A 123 -13.35 -1.79 2.03
N LEU A 124 -13.31 -2.01 3.33
CA LEU A 124 -13.47 -3.34 3.92
C LEU A 124 -14.92 -3.81 3.71
N ILE A 125 -15.10 -5.12 3.60
CA ILE A 125 -16.42 -5.72 3.49
C ILE A 125 -17.21 -5.44 4.78
N SER A 126 -18.46 -5.01 4.64
CA SER A 126 -19.35 -4.76 5.79
C SER A 126 -19.43 -5.99 6.70
N GLY A 127 -19.26 -5.77 8.02
CA GLY A 127 -19.21 -6.85 9.02
C GLY A 127 -17.81 -7.38 9.34
N THR A 128 -16.76 -6.92 8.66
CA THR A 128 -15.37 -7.27 9.00
C THR A 128 -14.95 -6.61 10.30
N THR A 129 -14.74 -7.40 11.37
CA THR A 129 -14.18 -6.89 12.63
C THR A 129 -12.65 -6.89 12.58
N ILE A 130 -12.03 -5.72 12.64
CA ILE A 130 -10.58 -5.59 12.80
C ILE A 130 -10.24 -5.49 14.29
N ARG A 131 -9.36 -6.37 14.77
CA ARG A 131 -8.71 -6.24 16.08
C ARG A 131 -7.23 -5.94 15.86
N CYS A 132 -6.79 -4.80 16.38
CA CYS A 132 -5.40 -4.39 16.38
C CYS A 132 -4.90 -4.44 17.83
N ASP A 133 -3.98 -5.35 18.11
CA ASP A 133 -3.27 -5.39 19.37
C ASP A 133 -1.98 -4.57 19.23
N VAL A 134 -1.97 -3.39 19.83
CA VAL A 134 -0.78 -2.54 19.87
C VAL A 134 0.20 -3.13 20.88
N SER A 135 1.47 -3.28 20.48
CA SER A 135 2.52 -3.81 21.37
C SER A 135 2.65 -2.95 22.63
N SER A 136 2.74 -3.59 23.80
CA SER A 136 2.86 -2.90 25.10
C SER A 136 4.07 -1.96 25.18
N SER A 137 5.14 -2.22 24.41
CA SER A 137 6.31 -1.34 24.35
C SER A 137 6.01 0.02 23.72
N ILE A 138 5.08 0.08 22.76
CA ILE A 138 4.64 1.33 22.13
C ILE A 138 3.78 2.14 23.09
N LEU A 139 2.90 1.48 23.85
CA LEU A 139 2.08 2.15 24.88
C LEU A 139 2.95 2.78 25.97
N VAL A 140 3.88 2.01 26.54
CA VAL A 140 4.81 2.52 27.57
C VAL A 140 5.74 3.59 27.00
N GLY A 141 6.16 3.44 25.73
CA GLY A 141 6.96 4.44 25.03
C GLY A 141 6.23 5.77 24.88
N HIS A 142 4.96 5.74 24.44
CA HIS A 142 4.12 6.94 24.37
C HIS A 142 3.84 7.51 25.75
N GLU A 143 3.49 6.69 26.76
CA GLU A 143 3.27 7.16 28.13
C GLU A 143 4.48 7.93 28.68
N LYS A 144 5.69 7.37 28.49
CA LYS A 144 6.93 8.02 28.92
C LYS A 144 7.22 9.30 28.13
N ALA A 145 6.97 9.32 26.82
CA ALA A 145 7.16 10.51 25.98
C ALA A 145 6.18 11.65 26.36
N LEU A 146 4.92 11.30 26.64
CA LEU A 146 3.87 12.21 27.09
C LEU A 146 4.14 12.75 28.50
N GLY A 147 4.74 11.95 29.38
CA GLY A 147 5.16 12.39 30.71
C GLY A 147 6.40 13.30 30.71
N GLN A 148 7.23 13.23 29.67
CA GLN A 148 8.47 14.00 29.55
C GLN A 148 8.32 15.33 28.81
N SER A 149 7.36 15.43 27.88
CA SER A 149 7.23 16.59 27.01
C SER A 149 5.78 16.91 26.69
N LEU A 150 5.50 18.20 26.50
CA LEU A 150 4.22 18.65 25.99
C LEU A 150 4.02 18.14 24.57
N VAL A 151 2.82 17.61 24.31
CA VAL A 151 2.43 17.19 22.96
C VAL A 151 2.25 18.42 22.08
N GLN A 152 3.00 18.47 20.98
CA GLN A 152 2.75 19.42 19.91
C GLN A 152 1.77 18.80 18.93
N MET A 153 0.53 19.24 18.98
CA MET A 153 -0.50 18.85 18.03
C MET A 153 -0.46 19.80 16.83
N PRO A 154 -0.17 19.32 15.60
CA PRO A 154 -0.28 20.16 14.43
C PRO A 154 -1.76 20.52 14.24
N PHE A 155 -2.05 21.81 14.10
CA PHE A 155 -3.37 22.30 13.74
C PHE A 155 -3.24 23.18 12.50
N THR A 156 -4.17 23.01 11.56
CA THR A 156 -4.25 23.88 10.39
C THR A 156 -5.08 25.10 10.76
N ARG A 157 -4.47 26.28 10.76
CA ARG A 157 -5.19 27.54 10.94
C ARG A 157 -5.94 27.89 9.65
N ILE A 158 -7.24 28.13 9.77
CA ILE A 158 -8.08 28.60 8.67
C ILE A 158 -8.38 30.08 8.92
N GLU A 159 -8.12 30.92 7.91
CA GLU A 159 -8.47 32.33 7.93
C GLU A 159 -9.40 32.63 6.75
N THR A 160 -10.42 33.46 6.98
CA THR A 160 -11.39 33.85 5.96
C THR A 160 -11.28 35.35 5.71
N ASN A 161 -10.89 35.71 4.49
CA ASN A 161 -10.89 37.09 4.02
C ASN A 161 -12.10 37.32 3.12
N THR A 162 -12.76 38.46 3.29
CA THR A 162 -13.98 38.80 2.57
C THR A 162 -13.76 40.05 1.73
N PHE A 163 -14.22 39.99 0.47
CA PHE A 163 -14.09 41.10 -0.47
C PHE A 163 -15.45 41.38 -1.09
N THR A 164 -15.88 42.64 -1.05
CA THR A 164 -17.15 43.07 -1.63
C THR A 164 -16.95 43.54 -3.06
N LEU A 165 -17.68 42.96 -4.00
CA LEU A 165 -17.65 43.33 -5.41
C LEU A 165 -18.94 44.07 -5.78
N SER A 166 -18.84 45.22 -6.44
CA SER A 166 -20.01 45.94 -6.95
C SER A 166 -20.62 45.21 -8.16
N SER A 167 -21.94 45.28 -8.29
CA SER A 167 -22.64 44.71 -9.45
C SER A 167 -22.23 45.42 -10.75
N GLY A 168 -22.17 44.68 -11.86
CA GLY A 168 -21.85 45.19 -13.20
C GLY A 168 -20.36 45.24 -13.55
N LEU A 169 -19.48 44.90 -12.61
CA LEU A 169 -18.04 44.80 -12.87
C LEU A 169 -17.74 43.58 -13.76
N LYS A 170 -16.89 43.79 -14.79
CA LYS A 170 -16.43 42.71 -15.68
C LYS A 170 -15.10 42.10 -15.25
N SER A 171 -14.27 42.88 -14.53
CA SER A 171 -12.95 42.47 -14.09
C SER A 171 -12.64 43.19 -12.78
N VAL A 172 -12.04 42.46 -11.83
CA VAL A 172 -11.60 42.96 -10.53
C VAL A 172 -10.26 42.34 -10.19
N ILE A 173 -9.35 43.15 -9.66
CA ILE A 173 -8.07 42.71 -9.12
C ILE A 173 -8.11 42.99 -7.62
N ILE A 174 -7.80 41.97 -6.81
CA ILE A 174 -7.75 42.07 -5.35
C ILE A 174 -6.26 42.07 -4.94
N PRO A 175 -5.64 43.25 -4.76
CA PRO A 175 -4.27 43.31 -4.26
C PRO A 175 -4.22 42.90 -2.79
N ASN A 176 -3.12 42.27 -2.36
CA ASN A 176 -2.88 41.89 -0.97
C ASN A 176 -4.05 41.07 -0.37
N ALA A 177 -4.56 40.10 -1.13
CA ALA A 177 -5.69 39.27 -0.71
C ALA A 177 -5.41 38.47 0.58
N VAL A 178 -4.13 38.26 0.90
CA VAL A 178 -3.66 37.74 2.19
C VAL A 178 -2.56 38.67 2.69
N ASN A 179 -2.61 39.03 3.97
CA ASN A 179 -1.57 39.79 4.65
C ASN A 179 -0.85 38.89 5.65
N GLY A 180 0.48 38.85 5.60
CA GLY A 180 1.30 38.07 6.53
C GLY A 180 1.75 36.73 5.96
N ILE A 181 1.48 35.64 6.68
CA ILE A 181 1.93 34.29 6.32
C ILE A 181 1.12 33.80 5.12
N LEU A 182 1.80 33.38 4.06
CA LEU A 182 1.15 32.77 2.90
C LEU A 182 0.54 31.41 3.32
N PRO A 183 -0.76 31.17 3.07
CA PRO A 183 -1.36 29.90 3.38
C PRO A 183 -0.83 28.82 2.44
N SER A 184 -0.88 27.56 2.87
CA SER A 184 -0.58 26.41 2.01
C SER A 184 -1.66 26.17 0.94
N ARG A 185 -2.87 26.68 1.15
CA ARG A 185 -4.02 26.47 0.27
C ARG A 185 -4.96 27.65 0.33
N MET A 186 -5.50 28.04 -0.82
CA MET A 186 -6.51 29.08 -0.92
C MET A 186 -7.77 28.53 -1.56
N ILE A 187 -8.92 28.79 -0.94
CA ILE A 187 -10.24 28.43 -1.49
C ILE A 187 -11.03 29.72 -1.67
N LEU A 188 -11.50 29.94 -2.89
CA LEU A 188 -12.28 31.11 -3.26
C LEU A 188 -13.71 30.69 -3.61
N GLY A 189 -14.69 31.39 -3.05
CA GLY A 189 -16.11 31.20 -3.33
C GLY A 189 -16.79 32.54 -3.53
N LEU A 190 -17.72 32.61 -4.48
CA LEU A 190 -18.51 33.81 -4.74
C LEU A 190 -19.92 33.59 -4.23
N VAL A 191 -20.43 34.54 -3.45
CA VAL A 191 -21.75 34.48 -2.82
C VAL A 191 -22.46 35.82 -2.97
N SER A 192 -23.80 35.82 -3.02
CA SER A 192 -24.55 37.08 -3.08
C SER A 192 -24.44 37.85 -1.76
N ASN A 193 -24.33 39.17 -1.83
CA ASN A 193 -24.17 40.01 -0.63
C ASN A 193 -25.31 39.82 0.40
N SER A 194 -26.55 39.62 -0.05
CA SER A 194 -27.67 39.36 0.88
C SER A 194 -27.58 37.98 1.53
N ALA A 195 -27.14 36.95 0.79
CA ALA A 195 -26.85 35.65 1.38
C ALA A 195 -25.71 35.78 2.39
N PHE A 196 -24.59 36.42 2.04
CA PHE A 196 -23.48 36.66 2.98
C PHE A 196 -23.92 37.37 4.28
N ASN A 197 -24.83 38.34 4.19
CA ASN A 197 -25.27 39.15 5.33
C ASN A 197 -26.40 38.55 6.19
N GLY A 198 -26.88 37.32 5.94
CA GLY A 198 -27.90 36.75 6.84
C GLY A 198 -29.34 36.72 6.34
N ASP A 199 -29.63 36.96 5.06
CA ASP A 199 -31.02 36.93 4.56
C ASP A 199 -31.64 35.53 4.76
N PHE A 200 -32.69 35.45 5.59
CA PHE A 200 -33.38 34.21 5.93
C PHE A 200 -34.02 33.50 4.74
N GLN A 201 -34.25 34.21 3.63
CA GLN A 201 -34.80 33.62 2.40
C GLN A 201 -33.71 33.07 1.46
N ARG A 202 -32.43 33.21 1.81
CA ARG A 202 -31.30 32.77 0.96
C ARG A 202 -30.38 31.82 1.70
N ASN A 203 -29.68 30.99 0.93
CA ASN A 203 -28.68 30.07 1.45
C ASN A 203 -27.28 30.72 1.41
N HIS A 204 -26.61 30.79 2.56
CA HIS A 204 -25.25 31.28 2.75
C HIS A 204 -24.18 30.43 2.05
N PHE A 205 -24.49 29.16 1.81
CA PHE A 205 -23.59 28.18 1.17
C PHE A 205 -23.89 28.00 -0.33
N ASP A 206 -24.69 28.89 -0.92
CA ASP A 206 -24.96 28.91 -2.36
C ASP A 206 -23.84 29.65 -3.11
N PHE A 207 -22.75 28.93 -3.37
CA PHE A 207 -21.57 29.43 -4.09
C PHE A 207 -21.81 29.39 -5.59
N LYS A 208 -22.12 30.56 -6.16
CA LYS A 208 -22.44 30.69 -7.59
C LYS A 208 -21.20 31.00 -8.41
N ASN A 209 -21.19 30.49 -9.63
CA ASN A 209 -20.14 30.81 -10.59
C ASN A 209 -20.19 32.26 -11.12
N TYR A 210 -21.35 32.92 -11.06
CA TYR A 210 -21.64 34.23 -11.68
C TYR A 210 -21.16 34.37 -13.14
N ASN A 211 -21.11 33.24 -13.88
CA ASN A 211 -20.55 33.15 -15.23
C ASN A 211 -19.12 33.75 -15.33
N LEU A 212 -18.32 33.54 -14.29
CA LEU A 212 -16.90 33.90 -14.28
C LEU A 212 -16.19 33.17 -15.42
N SER A 213 -15.36 33.90 -16.18
CA SER A 213 -14.65 33.39 -17.35
C SER A 213 -13.14 33.28 -17.16
N TYR A 214 -12.59 33.93 -16.15
CA TYR A 214 -11.15 33.99 -15.89
C TYR A 214 -10.89 34.20 -14.40
N ILE A 215 -10.07 33.35 -13.79
CA ILE A 215 -9.54 33.52 -12.43
C ILE A 215 -8.09 33.06 -12.38
N SER A 216 -7.24 33.91 -11.81
CA SER A 216 -5.82 33.63 -11.60
C SER A 216 -5.38 34.10 -10.24
N LEU A 217 -4.36 33.41 -9.71
CA LEU A 217 -3.72 33.74 -8.43
C LEU A 217 -2.24 33.96 -8.70
N SER A 218 -1.73 35.09 -8.22
CA SER A 218 -0.33 35.48 -8.38
C SER A 218 0.30 35.79 -7.03
N GLU A 219 1.46 35.22 -6.79
CA GLU A 219 2.35 35.55 -5.68
C GLU A 219 3.43 36.51 -6.18
N ASN A 220 3.51 37.72 -5.61
CA ASN A 220 4.54 38.71 -5.94
C ASN A 220 4.73 38.99 -7.46
N GLY A 221 3.64 38.91 -8.23
CA GLY A 221 3.64 39.11 -9.68
C GLY A 221 3.92 37.85 -10.52
N VAL A 222 4.23 36.72 -9.90
CA VAL A 222 4.37 35.41 -10.55
C VAL A 222 3.08 34.61 -10.38
N GLN A 223 2.55 34.05 -11.47
CA GLN A 223 1.35 33.21 -11.38
C GLN A 223 1.69 31.85 -10.75
N ILE A 224 0.93 31.47 -9.74
CA ILE A 224 1.14 30.22 -8.98
C ILE A 224 0.65 29.04 -9.81
N THR A 225 -0.50 29.20 -10.45
CA THR A 225 -0.97 28.22 -11.42
C THR A 225 -0.30 28.48 -12.77
N MET A 226 0.37 27.45 -13.31
CA MET A 226 1.03 27.50 -14.64
C MET A 226 0.07 27.92 -15.78
N SER A 227 -1.24 27.85 -15.52
CA SER A 227 -2.26 28.50 -16.33
C SER A 227 -3.46 28.89 -15.47
N ALA A 228 -3.94 30.12 -15.62
CA ALA A 228 -5.19 30.60 -15.06
C ALA A 228 -6.37 29.66 -15.40
N TYR A 229 -7.38 29.60 -14.53
CA TYR A 229 -8.60 28.90 -14.86
C TYR A 229 -9.46 29.77 -15.77
N THR A 230 -9.88 29.20 -16.90
CA THR A 230 -10.76 29.86 -17.89
C THR A 230 -12.06 29.06 -18.07
N PRO A 231 -12.92 28.96 -17.05
CA PRO A 231 -14.12 28.16 -17.15
C PRO A 231 -15.13 28.81 -18.11
N SER A 232 -15.87 27.98 -18.85
CA SER A 232 -17.08 28.41 -19.57
C SER A 232 -18.26 27.54 -19.15
N TYR A 233 -19.09 28.10 -18.26
CA TYR A 233 -20.26 27.42 -17.72
C TYR A 233 -21.39 27.27 -18.76
N LYS A 234 -21.44 28.15 -19.77
CA LYS A 234 -22.37 28.04 -20.90
C LYS A 234 -22.06 26.86 -21.80
N ASN A 235 -20.77 26.63 -22.08
CA ASN A 235 -20.31 25.55 -22.96
C ASN A 235 -19.95 24.28 -22.18
N ASN A 236 -20.24 24.22 -20.88
CA ASN A 236 -19.87 23.13 -19.96
C ASN A 236 -18.35 22.84 -19.87
N LEU A 237 -17.50 23.82 -20.18
CA LEU A 237 -16.04 23.74 -20.09
C LEU A 237 -15.54 24.22 -18.73
N PHE A 238 -15.81 23.45 -17.68
CA PHE A 238 -15.36 23.73 -16.30
C PHE A 238 -14.83 22.48 -15.58
N ALA A 239 -14.59 21.39 -16.33
CA ALA A 239 -14.15 20.12 -15.78
C ALA A 239 -12.83 20.23 -15.00
N ARG A 240 -11.93 21.12 -15.42
CA ARG A 240 -10.67 21.37 -14.72
C ARG A 240 -10.88 21.99 -13.34
N ASN A 241 -11.77 22.99 -13.24
CA ASN A 241 -12.10 23.63 -11.98
C ASN A 241 -12.77 22.64 -11.01
N TYR A 242 -13.70 21.83 -11.55
CA TYR A 242 -14.30 20.74 -10.79
C TYR A 242 -13.25 19.73 -10.31
N LEU A 243 -12.32 19.30 -11.17
CA LEU A 243 -11.26 18.38 -10.79
C LEU A 243 -10.30 18.97 -9.75
N SER A 244 -9.98 20.27 -9.86
CA SER A 244 -9.13 20.96 -8.89
C SER A 244 -9.70 20.93 -7.47
N LEU A 245 -11.04 20.89 -7.34
CA LEU A 245 -11.67 20.73 -6.04
C LEU A 245 -11.33 19.38 -5.38
N PHE A 246 -11.06 18.33 -6.14
CA PHE A 246 -10.71 17.02 -5.56
C PHE A 246 -9.21 16.87 -5.38
N THR A 247 -8.43 17.27 -6.39
CA THR A 247 -6.97 17.17 -6.36
C THR A 247 -6.40 18.09 -5.30
N ASP A 248 -6.84 19.34 -5.28
CA ASP A 248 -6.21 20.36 -4.45
C ASP A 248 -6.75 20.32 -3.04
N LEU A 249 -7.93 19.73 -2.76
CA LEU A 249 -8.35 19.42 -1.39
C LEU A 249 -7.76 18.12 -0.83
N ALA A 250 -7.11 17.30 -1.66
CA ALA A 250 -6.66 15.95 -1.32
C ALA A 250 -7.79 15.08 -0.75
N GLN A 251 -9.03 15.28 -1.24
CA GLN A 251 -10.21 14.52 -0.83
C GLN A 251 -10.75 13.72 -2.01
N ASN A 252 -10.81 12.41 -1.85
CA ASN A 252 -11.25 11.50 -2.91
C ASN A 252 -12.78 11.52 -3.11
N ASN A 253 -13.56 12.01 -2.13
CA ASN A 253 -15.03 12.05 -2.18
C ASN A 253 -15.58 13.28 -1.44
N THR A 254 -15.99 14.31 -2.17
CA THR A 254 -16.74 15.45 -1.61
C THR A 254 -18.26 15.28 -1.71
N ASN A 255 -18.72 14.18 -2.33
CA ASN A 255 -20.13 13.91 -2.67
C ASN A 255 -20.80 14.99 -3.54
N VAL A 256 -20.03 15.92 -4.09
CA VAL A 256 -20.51 16.99 -4.98
C VAL A 256 -20.49 16.48 -6.41
N THR A 257 -21.63 16.52 -7.10
CA THR A 257 -21.70 16.16 -8.52
C THR A 257 -21.25 17.32 -9.42
N ARG A 258 -20.92 17.05 -10.68
CA ARG A 258 -20.54 18.09 -11.65
C ARG A 258 -21.63 19.14 -11.88
N GLU A 259 -22.89 18.73 -11.88
CA GLU A 259 -24.03 19.64 -12.04
C GLU A 259 -24.29 20.45 -10.78
N GLU A 260 -24.11 19.84 -9.61
CA GLU A 260 -24.16 20.53 -8.33
C GLU A 260 -23.08 21.60 -8.24
N TYR A 261 -21.82 21.25 -8.55
CA TYR A 261 -20.71 22.20 -8.61
C TYR A 261 -21.02 23.43 -9.47
N LYS A 262 -21.63 23.22 -10.64
CA LYS A 262 -22.01 24.31 -11.55
C LYS A 262 -23.07 25.23 -10.94
N ASN A 263 -24.02 24.68 -10.19
CA ASN A 263 -25.24 25.38 -9.78
C ASN A 263 -25.16 26.00 -8.38
N ASN A 264 -24.54 25.33 -7.41
CA ASN A 264 -24.61 25.73 -5.99
C ASN A 264 -23.27 25.66 -5.22
N THR A 265 -22.25 24.96 -5.73
CA THR A 265 -21.01 24.65 -4.98
C THR A 265 -19.76 24.99 -5.77
N CYS A 266 -19.79 26.12 -6.47
CA CYS A 266 -18.68 26.57 -7.30
C CYS A 266 -17.56 27.20 -6.46
N LEU A 267 -16.66 26.34 -5.97
CA LEU A 267 -15.45 26.75 -5.25
C LEU A 267 -14.21 26.58 -6.14
N TYR A 268 -13.26 27.50 -6.00
CA TYR A 268 -11.97 27.47 -6.70
C TYR A 268 -10.88 27.21 -5.67
N ALA A 269 -10.28 26.03 -5.72
CA ALA A 269 -9.15 25.67 -4.88
C ALA A 269 -7.84 25.97 -5.61
N PHE A 270 -6.84 26.41 -4.85
CA PHE A 270 -5.48 26.64 -5.30
C PHE A 270 -4.55 26.03 -4.27
N ASP A 271 -3.72 25.09 -4.72
CA ASP A 271 -2.59 24.60 -3.94
C ASP A 271 -1.42 25.59 -4.07
N LEU A 272 -0.83 25.96 -2.94
CA LEU A 272 0.29 26.91 -2.82
C LEU A 272 1.56 26.23 -2.30
N THR A 273 1.49 24.92 -2.03
CA THR A 273 2.61 24.12 -1.51
C THR A 273 3.45 23.41 -2.55
#